data_AF-A0A3S2TTK4-F1
#
_entry.id   AF-A0A3S2TTK4-F1
#
_cell.length_a   1.000
_cell.length_b   1.000
_cell.length_c   1.000
_cell.angle_alpha   90.00
_cell.angle_beta   90.00
_cell.angle_gamma   90.00
#
_symmetry.space_group_name_H-M   'P 1'
#
loop_
_entity.id
_entity.type
_entity.pdbx_description
1 polymer ?
#
loop_
_entity_poly.entity_id
_entity_poly.type
_entity_poly.pdbx_seq_one_letter_code
_entity_poly.pdbx_strand_id
1 'polypeptide(L)'
;MINWEWLEVDILEREEKWEEAKLLLIKSWRQNPQDIKVAIRLGFFAWNILVEEGPLGITDEDVDFDELETVLKEVTHFGMANFITNEDFLWCFGYMTSLFPDHFGDYDYWEEKGISMLKHAYELFPNEPVYSYSYFASFSNTPKKSLKEVCYKVQAVLEERFQGEGGVLSEYFKGVWQNSQIHEKSVKLWEDF
;
A
#
# COMPACT_ATOMS: atom_id res chain seq x y z
N MET A 1 -2.66 9.00 13.32
CA MET A 1 -1.88 8.57 12.14
C MET A 1 -0.70 7.76 12.63
N ILE A 2 -0.49 6.58 12.06
CA ILE A 2 0.66 5.73 12.35
C ILE A 2 1.96 6.44 11.91
N ASN A 3 2.99 6.41 12.76
CA ASN A 3 4.35 6.73 12.33
C ASN A 3 4.91 5.50 11.57
N TRP A 4 5.17 5.63 10.27
CA TRP A 4 5.64 4.53 9.43
C TRP A 4 7.14 4.24 9.55
N GLU A 5 7.92 5.13 10.16
CA GLU A 5 9.38 4.99 10.27
C GLU A 5 9.78 3.70 10.97
N TRP A 6 10.57 2.86 10.32
CA TRP A 6 11.14 1.68 10.94
C TRP A 6 12.56 1.51 10.45
N LEU A 7 13.46 2.29 11.04
CA LEU A 7 14.85 2.44 10.58
C LEU A 7 15.53 1.12 10.21
N GLU A 8 15.41 0.09 11.05
CA GLU A 8 16.01 -1.23 10.81
C GLU A 8 15.46 -1.89 9.53
N VAL A 9 14.15 -1.91 9.35
CA VAL A 9 13.50 -2.48 8.16
C VAL A 9 13.76 -1.61 6.93
N ASP A 10 13.64 -0.28 7.07
CA ASP A 10 13.85 0.68 5.98
C ASP A 10 15.30 0.62 5.45
N ILE A 11 16.30 0.34 6.31
CA ILE A 11 17.68 0.09 5.87
C ILE A 11 17.78 -1.18 5.03
N LEU A 12 17.19 -2.30 5.51
CA LEU A 12 17.25 -3.58 4.80
C LEU A 12 16.54 -3.49 3.44
N GLU A 13 15.36 -2.88 3.42
CA GLU A 13 14.59 -2.62 2.20
C GLU A 13 15.38 -1.76 1.18
N ARG A 14 16.02 -0.67 1.63
CA ARG A 14 16.83 0.18 0.75
C ARG A 14 18.10 -0.51 0.23
N GLU A 15 18.66 -1.42 1.01
CA GLU A 15 19.82 -2.24 0.61
C GLU A 15 19.40 -3.49 -0.19
N GLU A 16 18.12 -3.62 -0.55
CA GLU A 16 17.55 -4.74 -1.30
C GLU A 16 17.76 -6.10 -0.60
N LYS A 17 17.89 -6.08 0.72
CA LYS A 17 18.03 -7.26 1.58
C LYS A 17 16.67 -7.85 1.91
N TRP A 18 15.97 -8.31 0.87
CA TRP A 18 14.56 -8.70 0.93
C TRP A 18 14.28 -9.81 1.93
N GLU A 19 15.07 -10.89 1.92
CA GLU A 19 14.91 -12.00 2.87
C GLU A 19 15.07 -11.56 4.32
N GLU A 20 16.06 -10.70 4.59
CA GLU A 20 16.35 -10.22 5.94
C GLU A 20 15.26 -9.27 6.45
N ALA A 21 14.73 -8.40 5.57
CA ALA A 21 13.57 -7.56 5.86
C ALA A 21 12.33 -8.41 6.14
N LYS A 22 12.05 -9.42 5.31
CA LYS A 22 10.95 -10.39 5.48
C LYS A 22 11.03 -11.06 6.85
N LEU A 23 12.18 -11.65 7.18
CA LEU A 23 12.39 -12.36 8.45
C LEU A 23 12.21 -11.44 9.67
N LEU A 24 12.69 -10.19 9.59
CA LEU A 24 12.53 -9.21 10.66
C LEU A 24 11.06 -8.81 10.86
N LEU A 25 10.33 -8.55 9.77
CA LEU A 25 8.90 -8.21 9.81
C LEU A 25 8.06 -9.37 10.36
N ILE A 26 8.28 -10.59 9.86
CA ILE A 26 7.59 -11.80 10.35
C ILE A 26 7.86 -12.03 11.83
N LYS A 27 9.13 -11.93 12.26
CA LYS A 27 9.51 -12.09 13.67
C LYS A 27 8.79 -11.06 14.55
N SER A 28 8.77 -9.80 14.14
CA SER A 28 8.14 -8.72 14.90
C SER A 28 6.62 -8.92 14.99
N TRP A 29 5.98 -9.33 13.89
CA TRP A 29 4.55 -9.63 13.88
C TRP A 29 4.21 -10.81 14.80
N ARG A 30 4.99 -11.90 14.75
CA ARG A 30 4.79 -13.06 15.64
C ARG A 30 4.99 -12.72 17.11
N GLN A 31 5.86 -11.77 17.44
CA GLN A 31 6.07 -11.32 18.81
C GLN A 31 4.92 -10.46 19.34
N ASN A 32 4.34 -9.60 18.49
CA ASN A 32 3.19 -8.79 18.86
C ASN A 32 2.21 -8.62 17.67
N PRO A 33 1.31 -9.60 17.45
CA PRO A 33 0.39 -9.58 16.31
C PRO A 33 -0.61 -8.42 16.37
N GLN A 34 -0.85 -7.88 17.58
CA GLN A 34 -1.76 -6.76 17.81
C GLN A 34 -1.12 -5.39 17.47
N ASP A 35 0.18 -5.35 17.14
CA ASP A 35 0.81 -4.14 16.61
C ASP A 35 0.38 -3.93 15.16
N ILE A 36 -0.58 -3.02 14.98
CA ILE A 36 -1.18 -2.74 13.69
C ILE A 36 -0.17 -2.19 12.67
N LYS A 37 0.82 -1.40 13.11
CA LYS A 37 1.85 -0.89 12.22
C LYS A 37 2.64 -2.05 11.63
N VAL A 38 3.02 -3.01 12.48
CA VAL A 38 3.77 -4.19 12.07
C VAL A 38 2.97 -5.05 11.11
N ALA A 39 1.68 -5.29 11.39
CA ALA A 39 0.80 -6.04 10.51
C ALA A 39 0.65 -5.36 9.12
N ILE A 40 0.45 -4.04 9.09
CA ILE A 40 0.35 -3.28 7.84
C ILE A 40 1.67 -3.30 7.08
N ARG A 41 2.81 -3.05 7.74
CA ARG A 41 4.13 -3.09 7.10
C ARG A 41 4.45 -4.46 6.52
N LEU A 42 4.15 -5.55 7.24
CA LEU A 42 4.37 -6.91 6.75
C LEU A 42 3.47 -7.23 5.55
N GLY A 43 2.17 -6.93 5.63
CA GLY A 43 1.24 -7.15 4.52
C GLY A 43 1.61 -6.35 3.29
N PHE A 44 1.97 -5.08 3.47
CA PHE A 44 2.40 -4.21 2.39
C PHE A 44 3.71 -4.70 1.75
N PHE A 45 4.70 -5.09 2.57
CA PHE A 45 5.95 -5.64 2.08
C PHE A 45 5.69 -6.88 1.20
N ALA A 46 4.94 -7.86 1.70
CA ALA A 46 4.66 -9.08 0.95
C ALA A 46 3.92 -8.80 -0.35
N TRP A 47 2.87 -7.97 -0.32
CA TRP A 47 2.14 -7.56 -1.51
C TRP A 47 3.01 -6.83 -2.53
N ASN A 48 3.81 -5.86 -2.09
CA ASN A 48 4.63 -5.05 -2.99
C ASN A 48 5.66 -5.92 -3.73
N ILE A 49 6.30 -6.86 -3.03
CA ILE A 49 7.27 -7.77 -3.64
C ILE A 49 6.59 -8.70 -4.65
N LEU A 50 5.43 -9.28 -4.31
CA LEU A 50 4.68 -10.15 -5.23
C LEU A 50 4.18 -9.43 -6.49
N VAL A 51 3.85 -8.14 -6.39
CA VAL A 51 3.34 -7.34 -7.52
C VAL A 51 4.48 -6.80 -8.39
N GLU A 52 5.58 -6.38 -7.77
CA GLU A 52 6.67 -5.65 -8.44
C GLU A 52 7.91 -6.53 -8.69
N GLU A 53 7.85 -7.86 -8.50
CA GLU A 53 8.99 -8.78 -8.66
C GLU A 53 9.73 -8.60 -9.99
N GLY A 54 9.00 -8.51 -11.11
CA GLY A 54 9.57 -8.32 -12.45
C GLY A 54 10.21 -6.94 -12.63
N PRO A 55 9.49 -5.84 -12.38
CA PRO A 55 10.02 -4.48 -12.41
C PRO A 55 11.22 -4.24 -11.48
N LEU A 56 11.25 -4.87 -10.31
CA LEU A 56 12.33 -4.77 -9.33
C LEU A 56 13.47 -5.77 -9.57
N GLY A 57 13.29 -6.73 -10.50
CA GLY A 57 14.29 -7.75 -10.80
C GLY A 57 14.54 -8.73 -9.66
N ILE A 58 13.54 -8.92 -8.77
CA ILE A 58 13.60 -9.82 -7.63
C ILE A 58 13.32 -11.25 -8.11
N THR A 59 14.09 -12.20 -7.60
CA THR A 59 14.00 -13.62 -7.99
C THR A 59 13.82 -14.52 -6.77
N ASP A 60 13.51 -15.81 -7.01
CA ASP A 60 13.44 -16.84 -5.96
C ASP A 60 14.75 -16.99 -5.15
N GLU A 61 15.89 -16.51 -5.68
CA GLU A 61 17.16 -16.50 -4.95
C GLU A 61 17.19 -15.41 -3.86
N ASP A 62 16.39 -14.34 -4.03
CA ASP A 62 16.35 -13.18 -3.15
C ASP A 62 15.29 -13.34 -2.05
N VAL A 63 14.17 -13.99 -2.35
CA VAL A 63 13.08 -14.25 -1.42
C VAL A 63 12.16 -15.37 -1.91
N ASP A 64 11.66 -16.19 -0.98
CA ASP A 64 10.67 -17.25 -1.27
C ASP A 64 9.27 -16.63 -1.51
N PHE A 65 8.80 -16.64 -2.76
CA PHE A 65 7.50 -16.08 -3.15
C PHE A 65 6.30 -16.88 -2.62
N ASP A 66 6.40 -18.22 -2.55
CA ASP A 66 5.33 -19.07 -2.02
C ASP A 66 5.13 -18.80 -0.51
N GLU A 67 6.23 -18.59 0.22
CA GLU A 67 6.18 -18.16 1.61
C GLU A 67 5.55 -16.76 1.73
N LEU A 68 5.94 -15.81 0.87
CA LEU A 68 5.37 -14.46 0.89
C LEU A 68 3.87 -14.45 0.62
N GLU A 69 3.38 -15.23 -0.34
CA GLU A 69 1.95 -15.34 -0.61
C GLU A 69 1.21 -15.93 0.59
N THR A 70 1.80 -16.95 1.24
CA THR A 70 1.25 -17.52 2.47
C THR A 70 1.19 -16.49 3.59
N VAL A 71 2.26 -15.72 3.80
CA VAL A 71 2.35 -14.66 4.81
C VAL A 71 1.33 -13.56 4.54
N LEU A 72 1.18 -13.13 3.28
CA LEU A 72 0.19 -12.12 2.88
C LEU A 72 -1.23 -12.59 3.22
N LYS A 73 -1.56 -13.85 2.92
CA LYS A 73 -2.87 -14.42 3.28
C LYS A 73 -3.03 -14.46 4.80
N GLU A 74 -2.05 -14.93 5.56
CA GLU A 74 -2.13 -15.01 7.02
C GLU A 74 -2.36 -13.65 7.68
N VAL A 75 -1.55 -12.65 7.32
CA VAL A 75 -1.65 -11.30 7.91
C VAL A 75 -2.96 -10.62 7.50
N THR A 76 -3.44 -10.86 6.28
CA THR A 76 -4.77 -10.39 5.82
C THR A 76 -5.87 -10.96 6.69
N HIS A 77 -5.94 -12.30 6.83
CA HIS A 77 -6.98 -12.95 7.64
C HIS A 77 -6.94 -12.51 9.10
N PHE A 78 -5.74 -12.40 9.68
CA PHE A 78 -5.56 -11.91 11.04
C PHE A 78 -6.08 -10.47 11.17
N GLY A 79 -5.66 -9.57 10.27
CA GLY A 79 -6.06 -8.17 10.33
C GLY A 79 -7.56 -7.99 10.11
N MET A 80 -8.18 -8.77 9.23
CA MET A 80 -9.63 -8.79 9.04
C MET A 80 -10.38 -9.19 10.32
N ALA A 81 -9.83 -10.10 11.13
CA ALA A 81 -10.43 -10.53 12.38
C ALA A 81 -10.21 -9.54 13.54
N ASN A 82 -9.14 -8.73 13.51
CA ASN A 82 -8.70 -7.93 14.67
C ASN A 82 -8.76 -6.41 14.45
N PHE A 83 -8.66 -5.94 13.20
CA PHE A 83 -8.46 -4.53 12.86
C PHE A 83 -9.51 -3.97 11.88
N ILE A 84 -10.64 -4.67 11.67
CA ILE A 84 -11.66 -4.26 10.69
C ILE A 84 -12.35 -2.92 11.00
N THR A 85 -12.15 -2.37 12.20
CA THR A 85 -12.63 -1.04 12.61
C THR A 85 -11.52 0.02 12.62
N ASN A 86 -10.29 -0.35 12.24
CA ASN A 86 -9.18 0.59 12.14
C ASN A 86 -9.03 1.09 10.71
N GLU A 87 -9.02 2.41 10.58
CA GLU A 87 -8.97 3.14 9.32
C GLU A 87 -7.68 2.92 8.51
N ASP A 88 -6.52 2.82 9.17
CA ASP A 88 -5.23 2.63 8.50
C ASP A 88 -5.12 1.21 7.92
N PHE A 89 -5.62 0.21 8.65
CA PHE A 89 -5.71 -1.16 8.16
C PHE A 89 -6.71 -1.26 6.99
N LEU A 90 -7.92 -0.73 7.17
CA LEU A 90 -8.95 -0.71 6.13
C LEU A 90 -8.45 -0.03 4.85
N TRP A 91 -7.78 1.11 4.99
CA TRP A 91 -7.22 1.84 3.86
C TRP A 91 -6.12 1.05 3.16
N CYS A 92 -5.10 0.61 3.87
CA CYS A 92 -3.92 0.00 3.24
C CYS A 92 -4.27 -1.37 2.62
N PHE A 93 -4.96 -2.24 3.35
CA PHE A 93 -5.38 -3.54 2.79
C PHE A 93 -6.48 -3.37 1.74
N GLY A 94 -7.39 -2.40 1.90
CA GLY A 94 -8.37 -2.08 0.88
C GLY A 94 -7.72 -1.64 -0.43
N TYR A 95 -6.67 -0.82 -0.35
CA TYR A 95 -5.89 -0.38 -1.50
C TYR A 95 -5.25 -1.56 -2.23
N MET A 96 -4.48 -2.40 -1.51
CA MET A 96 -3.79 -3.56 -2.08
C MET A 96 -4.76 -4.55 -2.73
N THR A 97 -5.82 -4.92 -2.00
CA THR A 97 -6.82 -5.89 -2.46
C THR A 97 -7.64 -5.38 -3.63
N SER A 98 -7.94 -4.07 -3.69
CA SER A 98 -8.67 -3.49 -4.84
C SER A 98 -7.83 -3.41 -6.12
N LEU A 99 -6.50 -3.36 -6.01
CA LEU A 99 -5.61 -3.27 -7.17
C LEU A 99 -5.17 -4.62 -7.70
N PHE A 100 -4.84 -5.57 -6.81
CA PHE A 100 -4.41 -6.92 -7.18
C PHE A 100 -5.14 -7.98 -6.36
N PRO A 101 -6.44 -8.22 -6.63
CA PRO A 101 -7.27 -9.16 -5.86
C PRO A 101 -6.75 -10.60 -5.85
N ASP A 102 -6.11 -11.04 -6.94
CA ASP A 102 -5.68 -12.43 -7.16
C ASP A 102 -4.71 -12.95 -6.08
N HIS A 103 -3.89 -12.08 -5.48
CA HIS A 103 -2.98 -12.47 -4.40
C HIS A 103 -3.70 -12.77 -3.07
N PHE A 104 -4.97 -12.38 -2.95
CA PHE A 104 -5.77 -12.55 -1.74
C PHE A 104 -6.81 -13.67 -1.88
N GLY A 105 -7.22 -14.01 -3.11
CA GLY A 105 -8.10 -15.13 -3.40
C GLY A 105 -8.94 -14.91 -4.66
N ASP A 106 -10.22 -15.28 -4.59
CA ASP A 106 -11.18 -15.07 -5.69
C ASP A 106 -11.27 -13.59 -6.09
N TYR A 107 -11.04 -13.32 -7.38
CA TYR A 107 -10.86 -11.97 -7.91
C TYR A 107 -12.05 -11.06 -7.60
N ASP A 108 -13.25 -11.45 -8.07
CA ASP A 108 -14.45 -10.62 -7.95
C ASP A 108 -14.79 -10.35 -6.47
N TYR A 109 -14.68 -11.37 -5.63
CA TYR A 109 -14.91 -11.23 -4.19
C TYR A 109 -13.93 -10.25 -3.54
N TRP A 110 -12.63 -10.39 -3.80
CA TRP A 110 -11.61 -9.58 -3.14
C TRP A 110 -11.51 -8.15 -3.68
N GLU A 111 -11.82 -7.94 -4.96
CA GLU A 111 -11.94 -6.59 -5.52
C GLU A 111 -13.06 -5.82 -4.82
N GLU A 112 -14.27 -6.39 -4.77
CA GLU A 112 -15.42 -5.80 -4.07
C GLU A 112 -15.12 -5.59 -2.58
N LYS A 113 -14.44 -6.56 -1.96
CA LYS A 113 -14.05 -6.47 -0.54
C LYS A 113 -13.09 -5.31 -0.31
N GLY A 114 -12.08 -5.15 -1.16
CA GLY A 114 -11.11 -4.06 -1.08
C GLY A 114 -11.76 -2.70 -1.21
N ILE A 115 -12.64 -2.53 -2.21
CA ILE A 115 -13.44 -1.31 -2.39
C ILE A 115 -14.30 -1.01 -1.15
N SER A 116 -14.93 -2.03 -0.57
CA SER A 116 -15.71 -1.86 0.66
C SER A 116 -14.85 -1.44 1.86
N MET A 117 -13.60 -1.91 1.95
CA MET A 117 -12.67 -1.50 3.02
C MET A 117 -12.25 -0.03 2.85
N LEU A 118 -11.91 0.38 1.62
CA LEU A 118 -11.60 1.78 1.29
C LEU A 118 -12.77 2.71 1.61
N LYS A 119 -13.99 2.30 1.24
CA LYS A 119 -15.22 3.02 1.58
C LYS A 119 -15.35 3.22 3.08
N HIS A 120 -15.13 2.16 3.86
CA HIS A 120 -15.27 2.22 5.31
C HIS A 120 -14.21 3.14 5.95
N ALA A 121 -12.96 3.09 5.50
CA ALA A 121 -11.92 4.03 5.95
C ALA A 121 -12.32 5.49 5.67
N TYR A 122 -12.85 5.76 4.47
CA TYR A 122 -13.37 7.08 4.11
C TYR A 122 -14.58 7.50 4.96
N GLU A 123 -15.53 6.60 5.25
CA GLU A 123 -16.69 6.92 6.08
C GLU A 123 -16.31 7.22 7.53
N LEU A 124 -15.28 6.56 8.07
CA LEU A 124 -14.74 6.83 9.41
C LEU A 124 -14.05 8.21 9.46
N PHE A 125 -13.30 8.57 8.43
CA PHE A 125 -12.54 9.82 8.37
C PHE A 125 -12.67 10.51 6.99
N PRO A 126 -13.82 11.13 6.68
CA PRO A 126 -14.12 11.65 5.34
C PRO A 126 -13.28 12.85 4.92
N ASN A 127 -12.62 13.51 5.87
CA ASN A 127 -11.72 14.64 5.60
C ASN A 127 -10.26 14.21 5.43
N GLU A 128 -9.95 12.92 5.61
CA GLU A 128 -8.60 12.40 5.42
C GLU A 128 -8.31 12.26 3.90
N PRO A 129 -7.34 13.01 3.35
CA PRO A 129 -7.14 13.08 1.90
C PRO A 129 -6.77 11.75 1.25
N VAL A 130 -5.93 10.94 1.92
CA VAL A 130 -5.44 9.67 1.41
C VAL A 130 -6.58 8.66 1.30
N TYR A 131 -7.43 8.56 2.33
CA TYR A 131 -8.57 7.63 2.31
C TYR A 131 -9.60 8.03 1.25
N SER A 132 -9.91 9.33 1.15
CA SER A 132 -10.82 9.83 0.13
C SER A 132 -10.29 9.60 -1.28
N TYR A 133 -8.99 9.83 -1.52
CA TYR A 133 -8.37 9.57 -2.82
C TYR A 133 -8.45 8.10 -3.18
N SER A 134 -7.98 7.21 -2.29
CA SER A 134 -7.97 5.77 -2.55
C SER A 134 -9.37 5.24 -2.85
N TYR A 135 -10.38 5.65 -2.09
CA TYR A 135 -11.77 5.24 -2.35
C TYR A 135 -12.30 5.77 -3.69
N PHE A 136 -12.12 7.05 -4.01
CA PHE A 136 -12.61 7.56 -5.29
C PHE A 136 -11.84 7.01 -6.49
N ALA A 137 -10.56 6.69 -6.33
CA ALA A 137 -9.71 6.13 -7.38
C ALA A 137 -10.07 4.68 -7.70
N SER A 138 -10.76 3.96 -6.81
CA SER A 138 -11.17 2.57 -7.05
C SER A 138 -12.35 2.43 -8.02
N PHE A 139 -12.93 3.53 -8.53
CA PHE A 139 -13.99 3.49 -9.52
C PHE A 139 -13.49 3.94 -10.89
N SER A 140 -13.72 3.11 -11.90
CA SER A 140 -13.37 3.40 -13.31
C SER A 140 -14.05 4.64 -13.89
N ASN A 141 -15.20 5.05 -13.32
CA ASN A 141 -16.01 6.16 -13.82
C ASN A 141 -15.82 7.47 -13.03
N THR A 142 -14.91 7.54 -12.06
CA THR A 142 -14.70 8.79 -11.32
C THR A 142 -14.16 9.87 -12.26
N PRO A 143 -14.79 11.06 -12.32
CA PRO A 143 -14.30 12.13 -13.18
C PRO A 143 -12.86 12.51 -12.82
N LYS A 144 -11.97 12.52 -13.82
CA LYS A 144 -10.54 12.86 -13.65
C LYS A 144 -10.33 14.19 -12.92
N LYS A 145 -11.19 15.17 -13.17
CA LYS A 145 -11.16 16.48 -12.51
C LYS A 145 -11.38 16.37 -10.99
N SER A 146 -12.35 15.55 -10.56
CA SER A 146 -12.64 15.32 -9.15
C SER A 146 -11.49 14.60 -8.45
N LEU A 147 -10.88 13.60 -9.09
CA LEU A 147 -9.69 12.94 -8.56
C LEU A 147 -8.50 13.89 -8.44
N LYS A 148 -8.31 14.80 -9.40
CA LYS A 148 -7.23 15.79 -9.37
C LYS A 148 -7.34 16.72 -8.15
N GLU A 149 -8.55 17.19 -7.83
CA GLU A 149 -8.79 18.03 -6.66
C GLU A 149 -8.45 17.32 -5.33
N VAL A 150 -8.81 16.03 -5.22
CA VAL A 150 -8.46 15.23 -4.05
C VAL A 150 -6.95 14.93 -4.01
N CYS A 151 -6.33 14.69 -5.16
CA CYS A 151 -4.88 14.47 -5.26
C CYS A 151 -4.06 15.66 -4.73
N TYR A 152 -4.49 16.90 -4.99
CA TYR A 152 -3.81 18.08 -4.44
C TYR A 152 -3.86 18.11 -2.91
N LYS A 153 -4.95 17.63 -2.31
CA LYS A 153 -5.06 17.51 -0.85
C LYS A 153 -4.12 16.42 -0.31
N VAL A 154 -4.00 15.30 -1.02
CA VAL A 154 -3.03 14.23 -0.67
C VAL A 154 -1.61 14.78 -0.70
N GLN A 155 -1.24 15.50 -1.76
CA GLN A 155 0.09 16.10 -1.91
C GLN A 155 0.44 17.05 -0.76
N ALA A 156 -0.54 17.81 -0.26
CA ALA A 156 -0.34 18.72 0.85
C ALA A 156 0.01 18.03 2.19
N VAL A 157 -0.35 16.76 2.34
CA VAL A 157 -0.09 15.97 3.57
C VAL A 157 0.94 14.85 3.37
N LEU A 158 1.42 14.66 2.15
CA LEU A 158 2.17 13.47 1.73
C LEU A 158 3.45 13.24 2.55
N GLU A 159 4.28 14.27 2.69
CA GLU A 159 5.55 14.17 3.43
C GLU A 159 5.36 13.95 4.93
N GLU A 160 4.31 14.55 5.51
CA GLU A 160 3.96 14.33 6.91
C GLU A 160 3.38 12.93 7.12
N ARG A 161 2.56 12.45 6.16
CA ARG A 161 1.86 11.18 6.27
C ARG A 161 2.80 9.99 6.08
N PHE A 162 3.79 10.10 5.21
CA PHE A 162 4.70 9.02 4.83
C PHE A 162 6.14 9.38 5.24
N GLN A 163 6.37 9.42 6.54
CA GLN A 163 7.70 9.62 7.10
C GLN A 163 8.55 8.35 6.99
N GLY A 164 9.86 8.52 7.14
CA GLY A 164 10.86 7.48 6.90
C GLY A 164 11.62 7.69 5.60
N GLU A 165 12.89 7.30 5.59
CA GLU A 165 13.79 7.45 4.44
C GLU A 165 14.14 6.07 3.89
N GLY A 166 13.68 5.77 2.68
CA GLY A 166 14.01 4.52 1.98
C GLY A 166 13.16 3.30 2.38
N GLY A 167 12.11 3.48 3.17
CA GLY A 167 11.14 2.42 3.44
C GLY A 167 10.18 2.22 2.26
N VAL A 168 10.01 0.98 1.80
CA VAL A 168 9.21 0.63 0.59
C VAL A 168 7.81 1.22 0.66
N LEU A 169 7.12 1.14 1.80
CA LEU A 169 5.77 1.68 1.95
C LEU A 169 5.72 3.19 1.72
N SER A 170 6.60 3.93 2.40
CA SER A 170 6.60 5.39 2.32
C SER A 170 7.02 5.86 0.92
N GLU A 171 8.06 5.25 0.34
CA GLU A 171 8.53 5.57 -1.01
C GLU A 171 7.50 5.21 -2.09
N TYR A 172 6.83 4.06 -1.96
CA TYR A 172 5.78 3.64 -2.89
C TYR A 172 4.66 4.67 -2.94
N PHE A 173 4.06 5.00 -1.79
CA PHE A 173 2.92 5.92 -1.77
C PHE A 173 3.32 7.35 -2.14
N LYS A 174 4.53 7.79 -1.79
CA LYS A 174 5.10 9.03 -2.31
C LYS A 174 5.20 9.00 -3.83
N GLY A 175 5.76 7.94 -4.40
CA GLY A 175 5.90 7.76 -5.84
C GLY A 175 4.55 7.81 -6.57
N VAL A 176 3.55 7.05 -6.09
CA VAL A 176 2.19 7.01 -6.67
C VAL A 176 1.56 8.41 -6.75
N TRP A 177 1.69 9.22 -5.70
CA TRP A 177 1.00 10.52 -5.60
C TRP A 177 1.84 11.75 -5.95
N GLN A 178 3.16 11.61 -6.08
CA GLN A 178 4.02 12.62 -6.70
C GLN A 178 3.96 12.52 -8.24
N ASN A 179 3.95 11.30 -8.79
CA ASN A 179 3.95 11.07 -10.25
C ASN A 179 2.59 11.30 -10.92
N SER A 180 1.51 11.39 -10.15
CA SER A 180 0.17 11.74 -10.65
C SER A 180 0.09 13.15 -11.29
N GLN A 181 1.13 13.99 -11.16
CA GLN A 181 1.29 15.23 -11.94
C GLN A 181 2.11 15.07 -13.25
N ILE A 182 2.94 14.02 -13.39
CA ILE A 182 3.91 13.90 -14.49
C ILE A 182 3.23 13.53 -15.82
N HIS A 183 2.06 12.88 -15.80
CA HIS A 183 1.27 12.64 -17.00
C HIS A 183 0.80 13.92 -17.73
N GLU A 184 0.87 15.10 -17.09
CA GLU A 184 0.62 16.38 -17.78
C GLU A 184 1.87 16.98 -18.45
N LYS A 185 3.09 16.69 -17.97
CA LYS A 185 4.32 17.20 -18.61
C LYS A 185 4.72 16.40 -19.84
N SER A 186 4.54 15.09 -19.82
CA SER A 186 4.81 14.25 -20.98
C SER A 186 3.80 14.47 -22.10
N VAL A 187 2.51 14.66 -21.80
CA VAL A 187 1.48 14.90 -22.84
C VAL A 187 1.61 16.29 -23.48
N LYS A 188 1.99 17.34 -22.74
CA LYS A 188 2.24 18.67 -23.34
C LYS A 188 3.44 18.72 -24.28
N LEU A 189 4.42 17.82 -24.14
CA LEU A 189 5.60 17.81 -25.01
C LEU A 189 5.35 17.14 -26.38
N TRP A 190 4.23 16.44 -26.56
CA TRP A 190 3.85 15.82 -27.85
C TRP A 190 2.76 16.59 -28.61
N GLU A 191 2.16 17.61 -28.00
CA GLU A 191 1.17 18.48 -28.67
C GLU A 191 1.82 19.71 -29.35
N ASP A 192 3.13 19.92 -29.12
CA ASP A 192 3.92 21.03 -29.71
C ASP A 192 4.88 20.56 -30.85
N PHE A 193 4.66 19.38 -31.44
CA PHE A 193 5.37 18.89 -32.64
C PHE A 193 4.43 18.37 -33.74
#